data_AF-A0A3B0XUJ4-F1
#
_entry.id   AF-A0A3B0XUJ4-F1
#
_cell.length_a   1.000
_cell.length_b   1.000
_cell.length_c   1.000
_cell.angle_alpha   90.00
_cell.angle_beta   90.00
_cell.angle_gamma   90.00
#
_symmetry.space_group_name_H-M   'P 1'
#
loop_
_entity.id
_entity.type
_entity.pdbx_description
1 polymer ?
#
loop_
_entity_poly.entity_id
_entity_poly.type
_entity_poly.pdbx_seq_one_letter_code
_entity_poly.pdbx_strand_id
1 'polypeptide(L)'
;MRISPELEKYASQHHLTGITQHTLEAISEHRAGYTLEKAHQFVAFHQRIQQQLLNHPVIASNQYTRWFSEGDITLEQLKLFVVQFSVFSNLFIIAQLQKTINADSLESMRASKEILMNELGVAFNNINNQHSGGPKSDELPPVEGSIEAGKFHFNAAHFEWLYKLAEALGLEFLQIGKRRHGTSDTLF
;
A
#
# COMPACT_ATOMS: atom_id res chain seq x y z
N MET A 1 21.29 1.03 -13.55
CA MET A 1 22.08 2.18 -14.05
C MET A 1 23.18 2.43 -13.02
N ARG A 2 24.47 2.36 -13.39
CA ARG A 2 25.59 2.55 -12.44
C ARG A 2 25.86 4.05 -12.30
N ILE A 3 26.02 4.52 -11.06
CA ILE A 3 26.39 5.90 -10.74
C ILE A 3 27.78 6.18 -11.33
N SER A 4 28.02 7.39 -11.86
CA SER A 4 29.34 7.73 -12.38
C SER A 4 30.37 7.75 -11.24
N PRO A 5 31.64 7.35 -11.48
CA PRO A 5 32.67 7.33 -10.44
C PRO A 5 32.90 8.69 -9.77
N GLU A 6 32.67 9.78 -10.50
CA GLU A 6 32.76 11.16 -10.01
C GLU A 6 31.65 11.47 -9.01
N LEU A 7 30.43 11.02 -9.27
CA LEU A 7 29.28 11.19 -8.37
C LEU A 7 29.38 10.29 -7.14
N GLU A 8 29.95 9.08 -7.25
CA GLU A 8 30.23 8.24 -6.08
C GLU A 8 31.27 8.88 -5.15
N LYS A 9 32.31 9.49 -5.74
CA LYS A 9 33.31 10.26 -4.98
C LYS A 9 32.67 11.48 -4.33
N TYR A 10 31.83 12.22 -5.05
CA TYR A 10 31.10 13.37 -4.51
C TYR A 10 30.18 12.96 -3.35
N ALA A 11 29.41 11.88 -3.52
CA ALA A 11 28.54 11.36 -2.47
C ALA A 11 29.32 10.95 -1.23
N SER A 12 30.47 10.29 -1.41
CA SER A 12 31.34 9.89 -0.30
C SER A 12 31.96 11.09 0.42
N GLN A 13 32.45 12.08 -0.32
CA GLN A 13 33.02 13.31 0.24
C GLN A 13 32.01 14.11 1.05
N HIS A 14 30.75 14.12 0.61
CA HIS A 14 29.69 14.88 1.25
C HIS A 14 28.80 14.04 2.19
N HIS A 15 29.14 12.77 2.47
CA HIS A 15 28.34 11.87 3.31
C HIS A 15 26.89 11.68 2.83
N LEU A 16 26.70 11.60 1.51
CA LEU A 16 25.41 11.46 0.82
C LEU A 16 25.20 10.03 0.26
N THR A 17 25.80 9.01 0.90
CA THR A 17 25.65 7.62 0.48
C THR A 17 24.19 7.16 0.55
N GLY A 18 23.69 6.56 -0.53
CA GLY A 18 22.30 6.09 -0.64
C GLY A 18 21.34 7.09 -1.29
N ILE A 19 21.80 8.29 -1.66
CA ILE A 19 21.03 9.22 -2.51
C ILE A 19 21.08 8.77 -3.98
N THR A 20 19.98 8.96 -4.70
CA THR A 20 19.88 8.63 -6.13
C THR A 20 20.81 9.50 -6.99
N GLN A 21 21.25 8.96 -8.12
CA GLN A 21 22.12 9.67 -9.07
C GLN A 21 21.54 11.03 -9.49
N HIS A 22 20.26 11.06 -9.85
CA HIS A 22 19.57 12.29 -10.28
C HIS A 22 19.63 13.40 -9.21
N THR A 23 19.45 13.05 -7.95
CA THR A 23 19.51 14.01 -6.84
C THR A 23 20.94 14.48 -6.60
N LEU A 24 21.93 13.60 -6.70
CA LEU A 24 23.35 13.97 -6.60
C LEU A 24 23.78 14.93 -7.71
N GLU A 25 23.37 14.66 -8.96
CA GLU A 25 23.59 15.55 -10.11
C GLU A 25 22.96 16.93 -9.87
N ALA A 26 21.69 16.96 -9.46
CA ALA A 26 20.98 18.21 -9.17
C ALA A 26 21.64 19.06 -8.07
N ILE A 27 22.19 18.41 -7.03
CA ILE A 27 22.94 19.10 -5.97
C ILE A 27 24.27 19.64 -6.53
N SER A 28 25.01 18.83 -7.29
CA SER A 28 26.30 19.23 -7.87
C SER A 28 26.18 20.39 -8.86
N GLU A 29 25.09 20.44 -9.61
CA GLU A 29 24.76 21.51 -10.56
C GLU A 29 24.10 22.73 -9.89
N HIS A 30 23.95 22.73 -8.57
CA HIS A 30 23.33 23.82 -7.80
C HIS A 30 21.90 24.15 -8.26
N ARG A 31 21.13 23.13 -8.66
CA ARG A 31 19.73 23.32 -9.06
C ARG A 31 18.91 23.83 -7.88
N ALA A 32 18.05 24.81 -8.14
CA ALA A 32 17.20 25.41 -7.11
C ALA A 32 16.39 24.35 -6.36
N GLY A 33 16.45 24.39 -5.02
CA GLY A 33 15.73 23.45 -4.14
C GLY A 33 16.51 22.20 -3.74
N TYR A 34 17.63 21.88 -4.41
CA TYR A 34 18.50 20.73 -4.14
C TYR A 34 19.75 21.18 -3.37
N THR A 35 19.62 21.33 -2.05
CA THR A 35 20.72 21.78 -1.19
C THR A 35 21.40 20.62 -0.48
N LEU A 36 22.69 20.78 -0.17
CA LEU A 36 23.46 19.82 0.63
C LEU A 36 22.78 19.54 1.98
N GLU A 37 22.26 20.58 2.62
CA GLU A 37 21.56 20.48 3.91
C GLU A 37 20.31 19.59 3.82
N LYS A 38 19.45 19.79 2.81
CA LYS A 38 18.28 18.94 2.60
C LYS A 38 18.67 17.51 2.30
N ALA A 39 19.77 17.31 1.57
CA ALA A 39 20.30 16.00 1.27
C ALA A 39 20.76 15.27 2.56
N HIS A 40 21.45 15.98 3.47
CA HIS A 40 21.81 15.44 4.79
C HIS A 40 20.58 15.12 5.65
N GLN A 41 19.59 16.02 5.69
CA GLN A 41 18.34 15.78 6.41
C GLN A 41 17.60 14.54 5.88
N PHE A 42 17.55 14.37 4.55
CA PHE A 42 16.97 13.19 3.93
C PHE A 42 17.73 11.91 4.29
N VAL A 43 19.07 11.91 4.23
CA VAL A 43 19.89 10.75 4.61
C VAL A 43 19.65 10.37 6.07
N ALA A 44 19.65 11.36 6.98
CA ALA A 44 19.37 11.12 8.40
C ALA A 44 17.96 10.56 8.62
N PHE A 45 16.96 11.10 7.92
CA PHE A 45 15.58 10.60 7.97
C PHE A 45 15.48 9.15 7.45
N HIS A 46 16.12 8.86 6.32
CA HIS A 46 16.15 7.51 5.76
C HIS A 46 16.84 6.52 6.71
N GLN A 47 17.98 6.89 7.30
CA GLN A 47 18.63 6.07 8.33
C GLN A 47 17.72 5.81 9.53
N ARG A 48 16.96 6.82 9.97
CA ARG A 48 15.96 6.65 11.03
C ARG A 48 14.86 5.66 10.64
N ILE A 49 14.33 5.72 9.41
CA ILE A 49 13.36 4.73 8.91
C ILE A 49 13.95 3.32 8.97
N GLN A 50 15.17 3.14 8.44
CA GLN A 50 15.85 1.84 8.42
C GLN A 50 16.04 1.29 9.84
N GLN A 51 16.44 2.14 10.79
CA GLN A 51 16.75 1.71 12.15
C GLN A 51 15.50 1.52 13.02
N GLN A 52 14.50 2.37 12.89
CA GLN A 52 13.37 2.41 13.82
C GLN A 52 12.10 1.77 13.24
N LEU A 53 11.73 2.13 12.01
CA LEU A 53 10.48 1.64 11.41
C LEU A 53 10.65 0.21 10.89
N LEU A 54 11.66 -0.03 10.06
CA LEU A 54 11.81 -1.34 9.40
C LEU A 54 12.21 -2.47 10.37
N ASN A 55 12.82 -2.13 11.51
CA ASN A 55 13.10 -3.08 12.58
C ASN A 55 11.96 -3.22 13.59
N HIS A 56 10.84 -2.53 13.40
CA HIS A 56 9.69 -2.65 14.30
C HIS A 56 9.16 -4.09 14.28
N PRO A 57 8.78 -4.69 15.43
CA PRO A 57 8.36 -6.10 15.49
C PRO A 57 7.20 -6.46 14.55
N VAL A 58 6.28 -5.52 14.28
CA VAL A 58 5.18 -5.72 13.31
C VAL A 58 5.66 -5.96 11.88
N ILE A 59 6.85 -5.45 11.52
CA ILE A 59 7.46 -5.63 10.20
C ILE A 59 8.47 -6.78 10.24
N ALA A 60 9.43 -6.75 11.18
CA ALA A 60 10.55 -7.66 11.20
C ALA A 60 10.24 -9.04 11.82
N SER A 61 9.28 -9.13 12.75
CA SER A 61 9.07 -10.34 13.54
C SER A 61 7.63 -10.47 14.07
N ASN A 62 6.65 -10.34 13.17
CA ASN A 62 5.24 -10.33 13.56
C ASN A 62 4.78 -11.74 13.97
N GLN A 63 4.44 -11.91 15.25
CA GLN A 63 4.04 -13.21 15.80
C GLN A 63 2.72 -13.70 15.21
N TYR A 64 1.78 -12.78 14.94
CA TYR A 64 0.49 -13.10 14.35
C TYR A 64 0.65 -13.66 12.94
N THR A 65 1.45 -13.02 12.08
CA THR A 65 1.65 -13.52 10.71
C THR A 65 2.45 -14.82 10.67
N ARG A 66 3.37 -15.02 11.61
CA ARG A 66 4.07 -16.31 11.78
C ARG A 66 3.07 -17.42 12.11
N TRP A 67 2.26 -17.24 13.14
CA TRP A 67 1.19 -18.19 13.49
C TRP A 67 0.21 -18.40 12.33
N PHE A 68 -0.24 -17.32 11.69
CA PHE A 68 -1.19 -17.41 10.56
C PHE A 68 -0.60 -18.19 9.38
N SER A 69 0.72 -18.09 9.15
CA SER A 69 1.41 -18.82 8.07
C SER A 69 1.51 -20.33 8.29
N GLU A 70 1.36 -20.81 9.52
CA GLU A 70 1.37 -22.25 9.84
C GLU A 70 0.13 -22.96 9.28
N GLY A 71 -0.97 -22.24 9.08
CA GLY A 71 -2.20 -22.78 8.49
C GLY A 71 -3.08 -23.58 9.46
N ASP A 72 -2.69 -23.69 10.72
CA ASP A 72 -3.42 -24.41 11.78
C ASP A 72 -4.59 -23.60 12.38
N ILE A 73 -5.20 -22.71 11.58
CA ILE A 73 -6.32 -21.88 12.01
C ILE A 73 -7.60 -22.71 12.15
N THR A 74 -8.28 -22.59 13.28
CA THR A 74 -9.59 -23.25 13.46
C THR A 74 -10.67 -22.52 12.66
N LEU A 75 -11.77 -23.23 12.34
CA LEU A 75 -12.90 -22.62 11.63
C LEU A 75 -13.47 -21.39 12.36
N GLU A 76 -13.55 -21.43 13.69
CA GLU A 76 -14.06 -20.31 14.47
C GLU A 76 -13.11 -19.10 14.48
N GLN A 77 -11.79 -19.35 14.53
CA GLN A 77 -10.80 -18.29 14.37
C GLN A 77 -10.85 -17.68 12.95
N LEU A 78 -11.04 -18.51 11.92
CA LEU A 78 -11.17 -18.03 10.54
C LEU A 78 -12.42 -17.18 10.35
N LYS A 79 -13.57 -17.59 10.89
CA LYS A 79 -14.78 -16.77 10.90
C LYS A 79 -14.55 -15.44 11.61
N LEU A 80 -13.94 -15.46 12.80
CA LEU A 80 -13.61 -14.24 13.55
C LEU A 80 -12.69 -13.33 12.73
N PHE A 81 -11.66 -13.88 12.10
CA PHE A 81 -10.76 -13.15 11.21
C PHE A 81 -11.53 -12.47 10.08
N VAL A 82 -12.39 -13.19 9.36
CA VAL A 82 -13.18 -12.62 8.25
C VAL A 82 -14.12 -11.52 8.75
N VAL A 83 -14.76 -11.70 9.91
CA VAL A 83 -15.59 -10.66 10.52
C VAL A 83 -14.76 -9.41 10.83
N GLN A 84 -13.64 -9.52 11.54
CA GLN A 84 -12.83 -8.35 11.89
C GLN A 84 -12.21 -7.68 10.66
N PHE A 85 -11.67 -8.48 9.73
CA PHE A 85 -11.03 -7.98 8.52
C PHE A 85 -12.04 -7.28 7.59
N SER A 86 -13.29 -7.77 7.53
CA SER A 86 -14.35 -7.08 6.78
C SER A 86 -14.74 -5.73 7.40
N VAL A 87 -14.72 -5.61 8.74
CA VAL A 87 -14.94 -4.32 9.42
C VAL A 87 -13.81 -3.36 9.11
N PHE A 88 -12.56 -3.83 9.20
CA PHE A 88 -11.38 -3.05 8.81
C PHE A 88 -11.46 -2.59 7.35
N SER A 89 -11.81 -3.46 6.41
CA SER A 89 -11.95 -3.13 4.98
C SER A 89 -12.94 -1.97 4.74
N ASN A 90 -14.07 -1.94 5.45
CA ASN A 90 -15.00 -0.80 5.36
C ASN A 90 -14.48 0.47 6.04
N LEU A 91 -13.73 0.36 7.14
CA LEU A 91 -13.09 1.52 7.78
C LEU A 91 -11.95 2.08 6.90
N PHE A 92 -11.27 1.24 6.13
CA PHE A 92 -10.22 1.65 5.20
C PHE A 92 -10.76 2.61 4.13
N ILE A 93 -11.99 2.42 3.65
CA ILE A 93 -12.64 3.36 2.73
C ILE A 93 -12.77 4.76 3.36
N ILE A 94 -13.14 4.85 4.65
CA ILE A 94 -13.24 6.12 5.37
C ILE A 94 -11.86 6.78 5.49
N ALA A 95 -10.85 6.00 5.89
CA ALA A 95 -9.48 6.48 6.01
C ALA A 95 -8.93 7.00 4.66
N GLN A 96 -9.19 6.28 3.57
CA GLN A 96 -8.75 6.68 2.23
C GLN A 96 -9.49 7.90 1.69
N LEU A 97 -10.78 8.05 2.01
CA LEU A 97 -11.50 9.28 1.71
C LEU A 97 -10.90 10.47 2.48
N GLN A 98 -10.65 10.32 3.78
CA GLN A 98 -10.00 11.35 4.59
C GLN A 98 -8.61 11.71 4.07
N LYS A 99 -7.81 10.72 3.68
CA LYS A 99 -6.50 10.94 3.04
C LYS A 99 -6.64 11.73 1.73
N THR A 100 -7.64 11.39 0.91
CA THR A 100 -7.89 12.06 -0.36
C THR A 100 -8.26 13.53 -0.19
N ILE A 101 -9.20 13.86 0.70
CA ILE A 101 -9.66 15.25 0.90
C ILE A 101 -8.61 16.14 1.56
N ASN A 102 -7.71 15.55 2.36
CA ASN A 102 -6.67 16.28 3.10
C ASN A 102 -5.29 16.20 2.42
N ALA A 103 -5.21 15.74 1.17
CA ALA A 103 -3.96 15.67 0.44
C ALA A 103 -3.31 17.06 0.28
N ASP A 104 -2.00 17.12 0.47
CA ASP A 104 -1.17 18.32 0.43
C ASP A 104 -0.84 18.80 -1.00
N SER A 105 -1.13 17.97 -1.99
CA SER A 105 -0.85 18.21 -3.40
C SER A 105 -1.88 17.52 -4.29
N LEU A 106 -2.06 18.07 -5.49
CA LEU A 106 -2.96 17.48 -6.49
C LEU A 106 -2.51 16.06 -6.89
N GLU A 107 -1.20 15.83 -6.97
CA GLU A 107 -0.63 14.51 -7.27
C GLU A 107 -0.98 13.50 -6.18
N SER A 108 -0.73 13.83 -4.91
CA SER A 108 -1.08 12.98 -3.76
C SER A 108 -2.59 12.71 -3.69
N MET A 109 -3.42 13.71 -4.00
CA MET A 109 -4.87 13.55 -4.09
C MET A 109 -5.26 12.57 -5.20
N ARG A 110 -4.65 12.68 -6.39
CA ARG A 110 -4.90 11.78 -7.52
C ARG A 110 -4.52 10.34 -7.16
N ALA A 111 -3.33 10.12 -6.62
CA ALA A 111 -2.89 8.79 -6.16
C ALA A 111 -3.81 8.22 -5.07
N SER A 112 -4.36 9.07 -4.19
CA SER A 112 -5.31 8.62 -3.17
C SER A 112 -6.68 8.25 -3.76
N LYS A 113 -7.14 8.96 -4.80
CA LYS A 113 -8.38 8.61 -5.54
C LYS A 113 -8.26 7.27 -6.26
N GLU A 114 -7.11 7.00 -6.86
CA GLU A 114 -6.79 5.73 -7.52
C GLU A 114 -7.07 4.55 -6.57
N ILE A 115 -6.49 4.61 -5.37
CA ILE A 115 -6.70 3.59 -4.32
C ILE A 115 -8.17 3.54 -3.89
N LEU A 116 -8.78 4.69 -3.58
CA LEU A 116 -10.16 4.73 -3.07
C LEU A 116 -11.16 4.11 -4.06
N MET A 117 -11.03 4.42 -5.34
CA MET A 117 -11.93 3.87 -6.35
C MET A 117 -11.65 2.39 -6.61
N ASN A 118 -10.41 1.93 -6.45
CA ASN A 118 -10.10 0.51 -6.50
C ASN A 118 -10.80 -0.27 -5.39
N GLU A 119 -10.75 0.22 -4.16
CA GLU A 119 -11.50 -0.35 -3.03
C GLU A 119 -13.01 -0.39 -3.29
N LEU A 120 -13.53 0.58 -4.04
CA LEU A 120 -14.94 0.67 -4.44
C LEU A 120 -15.30 -0.15 -5.69
N GLY A 121 -14.35 -0.78 -6.37
CA GLY A 121 -14.62 -1.69 -7.48
C GLY A 121 -14.26 -1.17 -8.87
N VAL A 122 -13.32 -0.25 -8.98
CA VAL A 122 -12.68 0.08 -10.27
C VAL A 122 -11.34 -0.65 -10.36
N ALA A 123 -11.23 -1.63 -11.25
CA ALA A 123 -9.99 -2.37 -11.42
C ALA A 123 -8.88 -1.47 -11.99
N PHE A 124 -7.64 -1.68 -11.54
CA PHE A 124 -6.48 -1.04 -12.14
C PHE A 124 -6.29 -1.54 -13.58
N ASN A 125 -6.16 -0.59 -14.51
CA ASN A 125 -5.77 -0.89 -15.88
C ASN A 125 -4.26 -1.10 -15.91
N ASN A 126 -3.85 -2.34 -16.17
CA ASN A 126 -2.44 -2.62 -16.38
C ASN A 126 -2.09 -2.19 -17.82
N ILE A 127 -1.41 -1.05 -17.97
CA ILE A 127 -1.06 -0.44 -19.27
C ILE A 127 -0.26 -1.43 -20.16
N ASN A 128 0.42 -2.41 -19.55
CA ASN A 128 1.23 -3.41 -20.24
C ASN A 128 0.46 -4.63 -20.79
N ASN A 129 -0.84 -4.79 -20.53
CA ASN A 129 -1.60 -5.98 -20.94
C ASN A 129 -2.37 -5.86 -22.27
N GLN A 130 -2.10 -4.84 -23.10
CA GLN A 130 -2.74 -4.73 -24.43
C GLN A 130 -2.21 -5.73 -25.48
N HIS A 131 -1.31 -6.65 -25.14
CA HIS A 131 -0.70 -7.60 -26.11
C HIS A 131 -0.81 -9.09 -25.79
N SER A 132 -1.62 -9.53 -24.82
CA SER A 132 -1.82 -10.96 -24.58
C SER A 132 -3.30 -11.32 -24.47
N GLY A 133 -3.87 -11.73 -25.61
CA GLY A 133 -5.18 -12.39 -25.70
C GLY A 133 -5.18 -13.80 -25.12
N GLY A 134 -4.86 -13.94 -23.83
CA GLY A 134 -4.97 -15.17 -23.07
C GLY A 134 -6.32 -15.26 -22.31
N PRO A 135 -6.78 -16.46 -21.93
CA PRO A 135 -8.04 -16.64 -21.25
C PRO A 135 -8.03 -15.93 -19.89
N LYS A 136 -9.15 -15.29 -19.53
CA LYS A 136 -9.37 -14.67 -18.22
C LYS A 136 -9.42 -15.76 -17.15
N SER A 137 -8.30 -16.00 -16.48
CA SER A 137 -8.25 -16.67 -15.17
C SER A 137 -8.96 -15.80 -14.13
N ASP A 138 -9.60 -16.44 -13.15
CA ASP A 138 -10.13 -15.84 -11.91
C ASP A 138 -8.99 -15.27 -11.01
N GLU A 139 -8.04 -14.55 -11.60
CA GLU A 139 -6.92 -13.95 -10.89
C GLU A 139 -7.29 -12.58 -10.34
N LEU A 140 -6.86 -12.36 -9.09
CA LEU A 140 -7.05 -11.14 -8.32
C LEU A 140 -6.71 -9.89 -9.16
N PRO A 141 -7.51 -8.82 -9.07
CA PRO A 141 -7.23 -7.59 -9.80
C PRO A 141 -5.83 -7.03 -9.45
N PRO A 142 -5.12 -6.41 -10.41
CA PRO A 142 -3.83 -5.78 -10.16
C PRO A 142 -3.93 -4.74 -9.04
N VAL A 143 -2.90 -4.61 -8.19
CA VAL A 143 -2.86 -3.67 -7.05
C VAL A 143 -2.14 -2.36 -7.42
N GLU A 144 -1.53 -2.31 -8.61
CA GLU A 144 -0.78 -1.17 -9.12
C GLU A 144 -1.22 -0.83 -10.56
N GLY A 145 -1.21 0.46 -10.91
CA GLY A 145 -1.58 0.96 -12.23
C GLY A 145 -2.34 2.27 -12.14
N SER A 146 -3.11 2.59 -13.17
CA SER A 146 -4.11 3.66 -13.11
C SER A 146 -5.50 3.09 -13.38
N ILE A 147 -6.50 3.63 -12.69
CA ILE A 147 -7.92 3.41 -12.90
C ILE A 147 -8.50 4.41 -13.90
N GLU A 148 -7.70 5.35 -14.42
CA GLU A 148 -8.19 6.35 -15.37
C GLU A 148 -8.83 5.63 -16.58
N ALA A 149 -10.03 6.08 -16.97
CA ALA A 149 -10.90 5.41 -17.93
C ALA A 149 -11.31 3.95 -17.58
N GLY A 150 -11.09 3.54 -16.33
CA GLY A 150 -11.50 2.26 -15.76
C GLY A 150 -13.02 2.11 -15.67
N LYS A 151 -13.47 0.86 -15.66
CA LYS A 151 -14.90 0.53 -15.52
C LYS A 151 -15.17 0.01 -14.12
N PHE A 152 -16.28 0.48 -13.55
CA PHE A 152 -16.79 -0.03 -12.28
C PHE A 152 -17.36 -1.44 -12.46
N HIS A 153 -17.02 -2.33 -11.53
CA HIS A 153 -17.57 -3.66 -11.40
C HIS A 153 -17.76 -3.96 -9.91
N PHE A 154 -18.96 -4.37 -9.49
CA PHE A 154 -19.22 -4.77 -8.11
C PHE A 154 -18.17 -5.78 -7.62
N ASN A 155 -18.02 -6.90 -8.34
CA ASN A 155 -17.07 -7.97 -8.00
C ASN A 155 -15.58 -7.56 -7.94
N ALA A 156 -15.21 -6.37 -8.41
CA ALA A 156 -13.84 -5.87 -8.31
C ALA A 156 -13.58 -5.15 -6.97
N ALA A 157 -14.61 -4.81 -6.20
CA ALA A 157 -14.45 -4.19 -4.90
C ALA A 157 -13.90 -5.19 -3.89
N HIS A 158 -13.00 -4.74 -3.02
CA HIS A 158 -12.33 -5.61 -2.06
C HIS A 158 -13.32 -6.34 -1.13
N PHE A 159 -14.37 -5.63 -0.70
CA PHE A 159 -15.39 -6.18 0.18
C PHE A 159 -16.16 -7.35 -0.45
N GLU A 160 -16.33 -7.39 -1.77
CA GLU A 160 -17.08 -8.45 -2.46
C GLU A 160 -16.33 -9.78 -2.44
N TRP A 161 -15.00 -9.75 -2.51
CA TRP A 161 -14.18 -10.94 -2.31
C TRP A 161 -14.30 -11.46 -0.87
N LEU A 162 -14.26 -10.55 0.12
CA LEU A 162 -14.45 -10.91 1.52
C LEU A 162 -15.84 -11.47 1.81
N TYR A 163 -16.88 -10.94 1.15
CA TYR A 163 -18.24 -11.44 1.29
C TYR A 163 -18.37 -12.88 0.75
N LYS A 164 -17.78 -13.19 -0.41
CA LYS A 164 -17.76 -14.57 -0.94
C LYS A 164 -17.05 -15.55 -0.01
N LEU A 165 -15.93 -15.13 0.60
CA LEU A 165 -15.24 -15.93 1.61
C LEU A 165 -16.11 -16.13 2.86
N ALA A 166 -16.80 -15.07 3.32
CA ALA A 166 -17.70 -15.14 4.45
C ALA A 166 -18.87 -16.12 4.19
N GLU A 167 -19.47 -16.06 3.00
CA GLU A 167 -20.57 -16.95 2.60
C GLU A 167 -20.12 -18.42 2.59
N ALA A 168 -18.92 -18.71 2.06
CA ALA A 168 -18.34 -20.05 2.09
C ALA A 168 -18.10 -20.59 3.53
N LEU A 169 -17.98 -19.70 4.51
CA LEU A 169 -17.84 -20.02 5.93
C LEU A 169 -19.19 -20.04 6.68
N GLY A 170 -20.31 -19.82 5.98
CA GLY A 170 -21.65 -19.77 6.55
C GLY A 170 -21.96 -18.47 7.31
N LEU A 171 -21.29 -17.37 6.97
CA LEU A 171 -21.59 -16.04 7.52
C LEU A 171 -22.47 -15.25 6.56
N GLU A 172 -23.48 -14.57 7.11
CA GLU A 172 -24.39 -13.71 6.36
C GLU A 172 -23.86 -12.27 6.25
N PHE A 173 -24.35 -11.54 5.25
CA PHE A 173 -24.00 -10.13 5.02
C PHE A 173 -24.18 -9.24 6.26
N LEU A 174 -25.22 -9.48 7.06
CA LEU A 174 -25.50 -8.68 8.26
C LEU A 174 -24.53 -8.94 9.42
N GLN A 175 -23.69 -9.98 9.34
CA GLN A 175 -22.72 -10.41 10.35
C GLN A 175 -21.31 -9.90 10.07
N ILE A 176 -21.06 -9.28 8.91
CA ILE A 176 -19.73 -8.79 8.50
C ILE A 176 -19.76 -7.30 8.15
N GLY A 177 -18.60 -6.65 8.10
CA GLY A 177 -18.41 -5.30 7.57
C GLY A 177 -19.02 -4.16 8.38
N LYS A 178 -19.88 -4.44 9.37
CA LYS A 178 -20.51 -3.41 10.21
C LYS A 178 -19.64 -3.10 11.41
N ARG A 179 -19.43 -1.81 11.69
CA ARG A 179 -18.62 -1.34 12.83
C ARG A 179 -19.00 -1.96 14.18
N ARG A 180 -20.28 -2.29 14.39
CA ARG A 180 -20.78 -2.97 15.62
C ARG A 180 -20.18 -4.36 15.85
N HIS A 181 -19.62 -5.00 14.83
CA HIS A 181 -18.97 -6.30 14.91
C HIS A 181 -17.46 -6.19 15.14
N GLY A 182 -16.91 -4.97 15.08
CA GLY A 182 -15.50 -4.71 15.33
C GLY A 182 -15.16 -4.76 16.83
N THR A 183 -14.04 -5.40 17.15
CA THR A 183 -13.39 -5.33 18.46
C THR A 183 -12.72 -3.98 18.66
N SER A 184 -12.39 -3.61 19.91
CA SER A 184 -11.69 -2.36 20.20
C SER A 184 -10.43 -2.17 19.34
N ASP A 185 -9.63 -3.23 19.18
CA ASP A 185 -8.39 -3.23 18.40
C ASP A 185 -8.61 -3.12 16.88
N THR A 186 -9.83 -3.39 16.39
CA THR A 186 -10.18 -3.20 14.97
C THR A 186 -10.73 -1.80 14.70
N LEU A 187 -11.27 -1.15 15.73
CA LEU A 187 -11.95 0.14 15.60
C LEU A 187 -11.04 1.34 15.80
N PHE A 188 -9.86 1.16 16.43
CA PHE A 188 -8.89 2.18 16.85
C PHE A 188 -7.48 1.61 16.88
#